data_AF-A0A139PNN0-F1
#
_entry.id   AF-A0A139PNN0-F1
#
_cell.length_a   1.000
_cell.length_b   1.000
_cell.length_c   1.000
_cell.angle_alpha   90.00
_cell.angle_beta   90.00
_cell.angle_gamma   90.00
#
_symmetry.space_group_name_H-M   'P 1'
#
loop_
_entity.id
_entity.type
_entity.pdbx_description
1 polymer ?
#
loop_
_entity_poly.entity_id
_entity_poly.type
_entity_poly.pdbx_seq_one_letter_code
_entity_poly.pdbx_strand_id
1 'polypeptide(L)'
;MANTGQPNTNGSQFFINQNSTDISAKLPTSKYPKKIIEAYKEGGNPSLDGKHPVFGQVIDGMDVVDKIAKAEKDEKDKPTTAITIDSIEVVKDYDFSKK
;
A
#
# COMPACT_ATOMS: atom_id res chain seq x y z
N MET A 1 7.17 -2.25 0.99
CA MET A 1 8.09 -3.22 0.35
C MET A 1 7.85 -4.60 0.93
N ALA A 2 7.70 -5.61 0.09
CA ALA A 2 7.70 -7.00 0.55
C ALA A 2 9.14 -7.44 0.83
N ASN A 3 9.31 -8.34 1.79
CA ASN A 3 10.60 -8.85 2.23
C ASN A 3 10.42 -10.25 2.84
N THR A 4 11.52 -10.89 3.23
CA THR A 4 11.49 -12.25 3.79
C THR A 4 11.24 -12.29 5.30
N GLY A 5 10.98 -11.13 5.92
CA GLY A 5 10.89 -10.99 7.38
C GLY A 5 12.23 -10.83 8.09
N GLN A 6 13.37 -10.97 7.38
CA GLN A 6 14.70 -10.67 7.90
C GLN A 6 15.15 -9.25 7.55
N PRO A 7 15.99 -8.60 8.38
CA PRO A 7 16.53 -7.28 8.07
C PRO A 7 17.23 -7.24 6.70
N ASN A 8 17.07 -6.13 5.97
CA ASN A 8 17.77 -5.85 4.71
C ASN A 8 17.51 -6.85 3.57
N THR A 9 16.30 -7.43 3.51
CA THR A 9 15.90 -8.40 2.46
C THR A 9 14.89 -7.85 1.46
N ASN A 10 14.81 -6.52 1.32
CA ASN A 10 13.97 -5.90 0.30
C ASN A 10 14.58 -6.15 -1.08
N GLY A 11 13.80 -6.74 -2.00
CA GLY A 11 14.11 -6.81 -3.44
C GLY A 11 13.30 -5.77 -4.22
N SER A 12 12.79 -6.17 -5.39
CA SER A 12 11.86 -5.35 -6.19
C SER A 12 10.38 -5.58 -5.85
N GLN A 13 10.06 -6.54 -4.99
CA GLN A 13 8.68 -6.86 -4.65
C GLN A 13 8.06 -5.76 -3.77
N PHE A 14 6.92 -5.24 -4.22
CA PHE A 14 6.11 -4.28 -3.48
C PHE A 14 4.64 -4.71 -3.46
N PHE A 15 3.85 -4.05 -2.62
CA PHE A 15 2.41 -4.24 -2.52
C PHE A 15 1.74 -2.90 -2.25
N ILE A 16 0.47 -2.79 -2.60
CA ILE A 16 -0.39 -1.65 -2.30
C ILE A 16 -1.37 -2.07 -1.21
N ASN A 17 -1.52 -1.25 -0.18
CA ASN A 17 -2.49 -1.50 0.87
C ASN A 17 -3.87 -0.99 0.43
N GLN A 18 -4.87 -1.87 0.41
CA GLN A 18 -6.24 -1.57 -0.01
C GLN A 18 -7.20 -1.33 1.17
N ASN A 19 -6.76 -1.57 2.42
CA ASN A 19 -7.65 -1.41 3.56
C ASN A 19 -7.99 0.07 3.76
N SER A 20 -9.25 0.44 3.56
CA SER A 20 -9.81 1.79 3.77
C SER A 20 -10.51 1.97 5.10
N THR A 21 -10.49 0.96 5.99
CA THR A 21 -11.17 1.01 7.28
C THR A 21 -10.46 1.95 8.23
N ASP A 22 -11.20 2.85 8.89
CA ASP A 22 -10.68 3.63 10.02
C ASP A 22 -10.20 2.70 11.14
N ILE A 23 -8.90 2.71 11.36
CA ILE A 23 -8.22 1.93 12.39
C ILE A 23 -7.52 2.83 13.40
N SER A 24 -7.74 4.15 13.33
CA SER A 24 -7.10 5.15 14.18
C SER A 24 -7.34 4.87 15.66
N ALA A 25 -8.54 4.41 16.02
CA ALA A 25 -8.93 4.07 17.39
C ALA A 25 -8.14 2.89 18.00
N LYS A 26 -7.52 2.04 17.16
CA LYS A 26 -6.73 0.88 17.62
C LYS A 26 -5.27 1.22 17.89
N LEU A 27 -4.84 2.44 17.61
CA LEU A 27 -3.45 2.86 17.73
C LEU A 27 -3.18 3.47 19.12
N PRO A 28 -2.18 2.96 19.86
CA PRO A 28 -1.81 3.56 21.13
C PRO A 28 -1.10 4.89 20.93
N THR A 29 -1.61 5.96 21.56
CA THR A 29 -1.05 7.32 21.51
C THR A 29 0.36 7.40 22.11
N SER A 30 0.76 6.45 22.95
CA SER A 30 2.12 6.32 23.48
C SER A 30 3.15 5.91 22.43
N LYS A 31 2.72 5.28 21.33
CA LYS A 31 3.61 4.77 20.27
C LYS A 31 3.52 5.61 19.00
N TYR A 32 2.35 6.16 18.68
CA TYR A 32 2.08 6.84 17.42
C TYR A 32 1.85 8.35 17.61
N PRO A 33 2.57 9.21 16.86
CA PRO A 33 2.25 10.64 16.83
C PRO A 33 0.84 10.91 16.30
N LYS A 34 0.22 12.00 16.77
CA LYS A 34 -1.15 12.39 16.40
C LYS A 34 -1.39 12.39 14.88
N LYS A 35 -0.47 12.95 14.10
CA LYS A 35 -0.57 13.01 12.63
C LYS A 35 -0.65 11.62 11.99
N ILE A 36 0.04 10.62 12.54
CA ILE A 36 0.00 9.25 12.03
C ILE A 36 -1.34 8.60 12.38
N ILE A 37 -1.82 8.81 13.61
CA ILE A 37 -3.14 8.33 14.02
C ILE A 37 -4.25 8.93 13.14
N GLU A 38 -4.16 10.22 12.82
CA GLU A 38 -5.09 10.88 11.91
C GLU A 38 -5.03 10.31 10.49
N ALA A 39 -3.83 10.05 9.95
CA ALA A 39 -3.68 9.42 8.63
C ALA A 39 -4.35 8.03 8.57
N TYR A 40 -4.30 7.27 9.66
CA TYR A 40 -4.93 5.95 9.77
C TYR A 40 -6.48 5.96 9.80
N LYS A 41 -7.11 7.13 9.77
CA LYS A 41 -8.56 7.24 9.52
C LYS A 41 -8.93 6.87 8.09
N GLU A 42 -8.03 7.12 7.16
CA GLU A 42 -8.23 6.83 5.73
C GLU A 42 -7.86 5.37 5.37
N GLY A 43 -7.52 4.55 6.37
CA GLY A 43 -7.10 3.17 6.17
C GLY A 43 -5.64 2.89 6.47
N GLY A 44 -5.19 1.68 6.12
CA GLY A 44 -3.82 1.19 6.34
C GLY A 44 -3.74 -0.12 7.13
N ASN A 45 -2.52 -0.55 7.46
CA ASN A 45 -2.27 -1.79 8.19
C ASN A 45 -1.09 -1.65 9.18
N PRO A 46 -1.34 -1.20 10.42
CA PRO A 46 -0.30 -0.85 11.38
C PRO A 46 0.44 -2.07 11.93
N SER A 47 -0.08 -3.28 11.70
CA SER A 47 0.66 -4.52 12.04
C SER A 47 1.93 -4.70 11.19
N LEU A 48 2.02 -3.98 10.07
CA LEU A 48 3.15 -3.97 9.14
C LEU A 48 4.14 -2.82 9.43
N ASP A 49 3.78 -1.88 10.30
CA ASP A 49 4.65 -0.75 10.66
C ASP A 49 5.97 -1.23 11.25
N GLY A 50 7.07 -0.61 10.79
CA GLY A 50 8.43 -0.98 11.19
C GLY A 50 8.95 -2.28 10.57
N LYS A 51 8.10 -3.06 9.89
CA LYS A 51 8.48 -4.32 9.21
C LYS A 51 8.54 -4.17 7.70
N HIS A 52 7.65 -3.37 7.12
CA HIS A 52 7.57 -3.14 5.68
C HIS A 52 7.69 -1.66 5.37
N PRO A 53 8.84 -1.20 4.84
CA PRO A 53 9.02 0.20 4.48
C PRO A 53 7.98 0.68 3.47
N VAL A 54 7.32 1.80 3.77
CA VAL A 54 6.46 2.55 2.85
C VAL A 54 7.32 3.58 2.12
N PHE A 55 7.23 3.63 0.79
CA PHE A 55 8.03 4.54 -0.04
C PHE A 55 7.18 5.41 -0.98
N GLY A 56 5.86 5.23 -0.97
CA GLY A 56 4.94 5.95 -1.85
C GLY A 56 3.48 5.70 -1.46
N GLN A 57 2.60 6.46 -2.11
CA GLN A 57 1.15 6.35 -1.96
C GLN A 57 0.50 6.44 -3.34
N VAL A 58 -0.62 5.75 -3.51
CA VAL A 58 -1.45 5.90 -4.71
C VAL A 58 -2.20 7.22 -4.58
N ILE A 59 -1.95 8.15 -5.49
CA ILE A 59 -2.65 9.44 -5.53
C ILE A 59 -3.85 9.43 -6.48
N ASP A 60 -3.88 8.52 -7.45
CA ASP A 60 -4.97 8.35 -8.40
C ASP A 60 -5.04 6.89 -8.87
N GLY A 61 -6.23 6.41 -9.26
CA GLY A 61 -6.44 5.05 -9.75
C GLY A 61 -6.60 3.96 -8.68
N MET A 62 -7.02 4.29 -7.46
CA MET A 62 -7.35 3.27 -6.45
C MET A 62 -8.51 2.36 -6.88
N ASP A 63 -9.43 2.84 -7.72
CA ASP A 63 -10.50 2.01 -8.30
C ASP A 63 -9.95 0.91 -9.22
N VAL A 64 -8.82 1.15 -9.89
CA VAL A 64 -8.11 0.16 -10.70
C VAL A 64 -7.46 -0.88 -9.79
N VAL A 65 -6.84 -0.46 -8.69
CA VAL A 65 -6.33 -1.38 -7.65
C VAL A 65 -7.45 -2.26 -7.12
N ASP A 66 -8.64 -1.69 -6.87
CA ASP A 66 -9.81 -2.44 -6.41
C ASP A 66 -10.30 -3.48 -7.42
N LYS A 67 -10.24 -3.16 -8.72
CA LYS A 67 -10.58 -4.11 -9.80
C LYS A 67 -9.57 -5.26 -9.86
N ILE A 68 -8.28 -4.97 -9.75
CA ILE A 68 -7.21 -5.98 -9.73
C ILE A 68 -7.39 -6.93 -8.54
N ALA A 69 -7.67 -6.39 -7.34
CA ALA A 69 -7.87 -7.18 -6.14
C ALA A 69 -9.09 -8.13 -6.20
N LYS A 70 -10.07 -7.83 -7.07
CA LYS A 70 -11.27 -8.65 -7.31
C LYS A 70 -11.12 -9.64 -8.47
N ALA A 71 -9.97 -9.66 -9.14
CA ALA A 71 -9.73 -10.61 -10.23
C ALA A 71 -9.88 -12.06 -9.74
N GLU A 72 -10.38 -12.92 -10.62
CA GLU A 72 -10.44 -14.36 -10.34
C GLU A 72 -9.02 -14.88 -10.10
N LYS A 73 -8.88 -15.73 -9.09
CA LYS A 73 -7.60 -16.23 -8.58
C LYS A 73 -7.64 -17.74 -8.40
N ASP A 74 -6.49 -18.37 -8.56
CA ASP A 74 -6.29 -19.78 -8.26
C ASP A 74 -6.20 -20.03 -6.74
N GLU A 75 -6.02 -21.30 -6.36
CA GLU A 75 -5.90 -21.74 -4.97
C GLU A 75 -4.66 -21.17 -4.23
N LYS A 76 -3.73 -20.55 -4.96
CA LYS A 76 -2.51 -19.92 -4.43
C LYS A 76 -2.58 -18.40 -4.45
N ASP A 77 -3.79 -17.85 -4.58
CA ASP A 77 -4.06 -16.41 -4.67
C ASP A 77 -3.45 -15.70 -5.89
N LYS A 78 -3.03 -16.45 -6.93
CA LYS A 78 -2.53 -15.86 -8.16
C LYS A 78 -3.69 -15.60 -9.13
N PRO A 79 -3.77 -14.41 -9.77
CA PRO A 79 -4.79 -14.16 -10.80
C PRO A 79 -4.77 -15.23 -11.91
N THR A 80 -5.94 -15.75 -12.27
CA THR A 80 -6.09 -16.78 -13.33
C THR A 80 -5.79 -16.21 -14.71
N THR A 81 -6.14 -14.94 -14.91
CA THR A 81 -5.71 -14.13 -16.06
C THR A 81 -4.53 -13.25 -15.65
N ALA A 82 -3.46 -13.26 -16.45
CA ALA A 82 -2.28 -12.46 -16.16
C ALA A 82 -2.60 -10.96 -16.17
N ILE A 83 -2.21 -10.25 -15.11
CA ILE A 83 -2.28 -8.79 -14.99
C ILE A 83 -0.84 -8.28 -14.97
N THR A 84 -0.42 -7.61 -16.04
CA THR A 84 0.97 -7.18 -16.26
C THR A 84 1.10 -5.66 -16.24
N ILE A 85 2.30 -5.19 -15.91
CA ILE A 85 2.68 -3.79 -16.11
C ILE A 85 3.33 -3.70 -17.50
N ASP A 86 2.67 -3.04 -18.43
CA ASP A 86 3.18 -2.93 -19.80
C ASP A 86 4.20 -1.80 -19.95
N SER A 87 4.02 -0.71 -19.18
CA SER A 87 4.95 0.43 -19.16
C SER A 87 4.92 1.16 -17.81
N ILE A 88 6.03 1.78 -17.44
CA ILE A 88 6.13 2.69 -16.29
C ILE A 88 6.70 4.01 -16.78
N GLU A 89 5.98 5.11 -16.54
CA GLU A 89 6.46 6.46 -16.80
C GLU A 89 6.80 7.15 -15.47
N VAL A 90 8.01 7.73 -15.39
CA VAL A 90 8.45 8.52 -14.24
C VAL A 90 8.27 9.99 -14.57
N VAL A 91 7.18 10.57 -14.08
CA VAL A 91 6.90 12.00 -14.20
C VAL A 91 7.78 12.78 -13.22
N LYS A 92 8.56 13.71 -13.75
CA LYS A 92 9.36 14.64 -12.94
C LYS A 92 8.54 15.87 -12.58
N ASP A 93 8.87 16.49 -11.45
CA ASP A 93 8.31 17.78 -11.04
C ASP A 93 6.77 17.79 -10.93
N TYR A 94 6.20 16.66 -10.45
CA TYR A 94 4.76 16.56 -10.21
C TYR A 94 4.31 17.55 -9.14
N ASP A 95 3.37 18.42 -9.50
CA ASP A 95 2.82 19.43 -8.60
C ASP A 95 1.58 18.89 -7.88
N PHE A 96 1.77 18.52 -6.61
CA PHE A 96 0.71 18.00 -5.74
C PHE A 96 -0.38 19.04 -5.40
N SER A 97 -0.18 20.32 -5.70
CA SER A 97 -1.19 21.37 -5.46
C SER A 97 -2.28 21.45 -6.53
N LYS A 98 -2.10 20.80 -7.68
CA LYS A 98 -3.04 20.84 -8.82
C LYS A 98 -4.24 19.89 -8.69
N LYS A 99 -4.48 19.36 -7.49
CA LYS A 99 -5.51 18.35 -7.22
C LYS A 99 -6.72 18.93 -6.51
#